data_AF-A0A8S9WYP0-F1
#
_entry.id   AF-A0A8S9WYP0-F1
#
_cell.length_a   1.000
_cell.length_b   1.000
_cell.length_c   1.000
_cell.angle_alpha   90.00
_cell.angle_beta   90.00
_cell.angle_gamma   90.00
#
_symmetry.space_group_name_H-M   'P 1'
#
loop_
_entity.id
_entity.type
_entity.pdbx_description
1 polymer ?
#
loop_
_entity_poly.entity_id
_entity_poly.type
_entity_poly.pdbx_seq_one_letter_code
_entity_poly.pdbx_strand_id
1 'polypeptide(L)'
;ATLFYIVKNKEVPPLSNRTKRAIITTLLNGMNNHRDDDTMMRNGCLTLCQFKIPQDVLFEYKRLVTILLHIVSEMEQEGFVQRIGIYLLNSLACQVDGSQKQLLGDLGAIHRMLMIIKDRVKRKVCDDVLEVAWSTMWNVTDETAINCQRFLEGQGMEYFLECLKLFPDKDELMRNMMGLLGNVAEVKQLRPRLMTSTFISVFTDLVDSTSDGIEVSYNAAGVLSHIASDGAKAWTIDTPSREEVLHRMIVNIERWSLTSERNINYRSFEPILHLAKVFHTPECQHWAVWALANLTTVYPEKYCSLVEAEGGVKILSEVIEDPKPYARIKDLASIVIQKCHDHRLTMVEEPQLDG
;
A
#
# COMPACT_ATOMS: atom_id res chain seq x y z
N ALA A 1 17.48 -29.44 3.03
CA ALA A 1 18.41 -28.97 4.09
C ALA A 1 19.75 -28.47 3.52
N THR A 2 20.53 -29.26 2.77
CA THR A 2 21.89 -28.87 2.32
C THR A 2 21.95 -27.57 1.48
N LEU A 3 20.96 -27.34 0.60
CA LEU A 3 20.89 -26.11 -0.19
C LEU A 3 20.79 -24.84 0.67
N PHE A 4 20.11 -24.90 1.81
CA PHE A 4 20.00 -23.76 2.74
C PHE A 4 21.38 -23.30 3.21
N TYR A 5 22.24 -24.23 3.63
CA TYR A 5 23.58 -23.91 4.11
C TYR A 5 24.50 -23.39 3.00
N ILE A 6 24.33 -23.89 1.77
CA ILE A 6 25.08 -23.39 0.61
C ILE A 6 24.72 -21.93 0.32
N VAL A 7 23.42 -21.59 0.31
CA VAL A 7 22.96 -20.23 -0.02
C VAL A 7 23.20 -19.25 1.14
N LYS A 8 23.11 -19.72 2.39
CA LYS A 8 23.34 -18.90 3.59
C LYS A 8 24.81 -18.52 3.79
N ASN A 9 25.75 -19.30 3.26
CA ASN A 9 27.17 -19.10 3.53
C ASN A 9 27.68 -17.78 2.94
N LYS A 10 28.00 -16.82 3.82
CA LYS A 10 28.51 -15.48 3.46
C LYS A 10 30.03 -15.44 3.25
N GLU A 11 30.75 -16.52 3.55
CA GLU A 11 32.20 -16.62 3.41
C GLU A 11 32.65 -17.00 1.99
N VAL A 12 31.70 -17.35 1.12
CA VAL A 12 31.94 -17.75 -0.27
C VAL A 12 31.55 -16.59 -1.20
N PRO A 13 32.24 -16.40 -2.35
CA PRO A 13 31.83 -15.41 -3.34
C PRO A 13 30.34 -15.53 -3.72
N PRO A 14 29.67 -14.40 -4.05
CA PRO A 14 28.27 -14.41 -4.43
C PRO A 14 27.97 -15.43 -5.53
N LEU A 15 26.92 -16.23 -5.34
CA LEU A 15 26.49 -17.22 -6.32
C LEU A 15 26.16 -16.55 -7.66
N SER A 16 26.64 -17.13 -8.76
CA SER A 16 26.29 -16.67 -10.11
C SER A 16 24.78 -16.74 -10.34
N ASN A 17 24.24 -15.85 -11.18
CA ASN A 17 22.82 -15.86 -11.53
C ASN A 17 22.37 -17.22 -12.10
N ARG A 18 23.22 -17.90 -12.87
CA ARG A 18 22.93 -19.24 -13.40
C ARG A 18 22.78 -20.27 -12.28
N THR A 19 23.68 -20.24 -11.30
CA THR A 19 23.64 -21.14 -10.13
C THR A 19 22.40 -20.86 -9.28
N LYS A 20 22.10 -19.58 -9.00
CA LYS A 20 20.89 -19.21 -8.25
C LYS A 20 19.62 -19.74 -8.91
N ARG A 21 19.47 -19.54 -10.24
CA ARG A 21 18.31 -20.04 -11.00
C ARG A 21 18.20 -21.56 -10.92
N ALA A 22 19.30 -22.29 -11.08
CA ALA A 22 19.32 -23.74 -10.96
C ALA A 22 18.89 -24.23 -9.56
N ILE A 23 19.37 -23.58 -8.50
CA ILE A 23 18.97 -23.89 -7.11
C ILE A 23 17.47 -23.63 -6.92
N ILE A 24 16.98 -22.46 -7.33
CA ILE A 24 15.57 -22.07 -7.19
C ILE A 24 14.66 -23.04 -7.95
N THR A 25 14.92 -23.31 -9.23
CA THR A 25 14.11 -24.27 -10.01
C THR A 25 14.10 -25.66 -9.37
N THR A 26 15.25 -26.15 -8.92
CA THR A 26 15.36 -27.46 -8.25
C THR A 26 14.56 -27.48 -6.96
N LEU A 27 14.63 -26.41 -6.17
CA LEU A 27 13.89 -26.25 -4.92
C LEU A 27 12.38 -26.27 -5.17
N LEU A 28 11.91 -25.49 -6.14
CA LEU A 28 10.49 -25.43 -6.50
C LEU A 28 9.98 -26.75 -7.08
N ASN A 29 10.81 -27.51 -7.80
CA ASN A 29 10.46 -28.87 -8.25
C ASN A 29 10.20 -29.79 -7.05
N GLY A 30 11.09 -29.77 -6.05
CA GLY A 30 10.92 -30.55 -4.82
C GLY A 30 9.68 -30.14 -4.03
N MET A 31 9.45 -28.83 -3.85
CA MET A 31 8.28 -28.31 -3.13
C MET A 31 6.99 -28.71 -3.86
N ASN A 32 6.96 -28.66 -5.19
CA ASN A 32 5.76 -29.01 -5.96
C ASN A 32 5.46 -30.52 -5.94
N ASN A 33 6.50 -31.37 -5.96
CA ASN A 33 6.33 -32.82 -5.94
C ASN A 33 5.97 -33.37 -4.54
N HIS A 34 6.35 -32.65 -3.49
CA HIS A 34 6.11 -33.03 -2.09
C HIS A 34 5.32 -31.93 -1.39
N ARG A 35 4.18 -31.56 -2.00
CA ARG A 35 3.44 -30.36 -1.59
C ARG A 35 2.85 -30.42 -0.18
N ASP A 36 2.52 -31.64 0.25
CA ASP A 36 1.91 -31.92 1.55
C ASP A 36 2.95 -32.32 2.62
N ASP A 37 4.25 -32.21 2.31
CA ASP A 37 5.34 -32.50 3.25
C ASP A 37 5.83 -31.21 3.95
N ASP A 38 5.51 -31.09 5.25
CA ASP A 38 5.90 -29.95 6.09
C ASP A 38 7.41 -29.69 6.10
N THR A 39 8.22 -30.74 6.10
CA THR A 39 9.69 -30.62 6.15
C THR A 39 10.24 -30.08 4.83
N MET A 40 9.68 -30.54 3.70
CA MET A 40 10.03 -30.02 2.38
C MET A 40 9.60 -28.56 2.24
N MET A 41 8.38 -28.22 2.65
CA MET A 41 7.89 -26.84 2.59
C MET A 41 8.69 -25.90 3.48
N ARG A 42 8.93 -26.30 4.73
CA ARG A 42 9.76 -25.54 5.67
C ARG A 42 11.15 -25.26 5.11
N ASN A 43 11.84 -26.31 4.66
CA ASN A 43 13.19 -26.18 4.12
C ASN A 43 13.21 -25.36 2.81
N GLY A 44 12.18 -25.53 1.99
CA GLY A 44 11.94 -24.76 0.77
C GLY A 44 11.84 -23.27 1.06
N CYS A 45 10.87 -22.88 1.88
CA CYS A 45 10.65 -21.49 2.27
C CYS A 45 11.88 -20.86 2.94
N LEU A 46 12.52 -21.55 3.90
CA LEU A 46 13.73 -21.03 4.56
C LEU A 46 14.89 -20.79 3.59
N THR A 47 15.04 -21.66 2.58
CA THR A 47 16.06 -21.49 1.55
C THR A 47 15.70 -20.33 0.62
N LEU A 48 14.43 -20.18 0.24
CA LEU A 48 13.96 -19.03 -0.55
C LEU A 48 14.18 -17.69 0.14
N CYS A 49 14.00 -17.62 1.47
CA CYS A 49 14.27 -16.43 2.26
C CYS A 49 15.74 -15.96 2.23
N GLN A 50 16.68 -16.79 1.73
CA GLN A 50 18.09 -16.38 1.57
C GLN A 50 18.37 -15.70 0.23
N PHE A 51 17.41 -15.66 -0.69
CA PHE A 51 17.54 -14.97 -1.99
C PHE A 51 16.98 -13.54 -1.93
N LYS A 52 17.36 -12.72 -2.92
CA LYS A 52 16.77 -11.38 -3.08
C LYS A 52 15.36 -11.52 -3.67
N ILE A 53 14.34 -11.46 -2.83
CA ILE A 53 12.94 -11.51 -3.25
C ILE A 53 12.47 -10.09 -3.60
N PRO A 54 11.85 -9.86 -4.77
CA PRO A 54 11.45 -10.83 -5.79
C PRO A 54 12.51 -11.05 -6.89
N GLN A 55 13.57 -10.23 -6.98
CA GLN A 55 14.45 -10.14 -8.15
C GLN A 55 15.04 -11.49 -8.57
N ASP A 56 15.51 -12.30 -7.61
CA ASP A 56 16.12 -13.60 -7.88
C ASP A 56 15.08 -14.68 -8.29
N VAL A 57 13.78 -14.47 -8.03
CA VAL A 57 12.71 -15.47 -8.24
C VAL A 57 11.70 -15.11 -9.35
N LEU A 58 11.81 -13.93 -9.97
CA LEU A 58 10.87 -13.46 -11.00
C LEU A 58 10.64 -14.46 -12.14
N PHE A 59 11.70 -15.19 -12.54
CA PHE A 59 11.63 -16.16 -13.63
C PHE A 59 10.75 -17.40 -13.33
N GLU A 60 10.43 -17.65 -12.05
CA GLU A 60 9.55 -18.73 -11.58
C GLU A 60 8.34 -18.17 -10.80
N TYR A 61 8.05 -16.88 -10.96
CA TYR A 61 7.11 -16.13 -10.11
C TYR A 61 5.76 -16.82 -9.96
N LYS A 62 5.10 -17.16 -11.07
CA LYS A 62 3.78 -17.82 -11.06
C LYS A 62 3.80 -19.14 -10.29
N ARG A 63 4.85 -19.96 -10.47
CA ARG A 63 5.00 -21.25 -9.79
C ARG A 63 5.22 -21.04 -8.29
N LEU A 64 6.11 -20.13 -7.92
CA LEU A 64 6.36 -19.78 -6.52
C LEU A 64 5.08 -19.30 -5.83
N VAL A 65 4.36 -18.35 -6.44
CA VAL A 65 3.09 -17.85 -5.88
C VAL A 65 2.08 -18.98 -5.69
N THR A 66 1.95 -19.87 -6.66
CA THR A 66 1.02 -21.03 -6.56
C THR A 66 1.38 -21.93 -5.38
N ILE A 67 2.67 -22.23 -5.18
CA ILE A 67 3.15 -23.03 -4.06
C ILE A 67 2.90 -22.31 -2.72
N LEU A 68 3.19 -21.01 -2.64
CA LEU A 68 2.99 -20.25 -1.41
C LEU A 68 1.50 -20.14 -1.05
N LEU A 69 0.61 -19.96 -2.02
CA LEU A 69 -0.84 -19.94 -1.77
C LEU A 69 -1.35 -21.30 -1.29
N HIS A 70 -0.79 -22.40 -1.80
CA HIS A 70 -1.06 -23.74 -1.28
C HIS A 70 -0.58 -23.87 0.18
N ILE A 71 0.65 -23.42 0.48
CA ILE A 71 1.17 -23.40 1.86
C ILE A 71 0.24 -22.65 2.81
N VAL A 72 -0.22 -21.46 2.40
CA VAL A 72 -1.11 -20.63 3.21
C VAL A 72 -2.46 -21.31 3.48
N SER A 73 -2.94 -22.10 2.52
CA SER A 73 -4.27 -22.71 2.58
C SER A 73 -4.29 -24.06 3.29
N GLU A 74 -3.30 -24.92 3.04
CA GLU A 74 -3.36 -26.35 3.38
C GLU A 74 -2.45 -26.76 4.54
N MET A 75 -1.39 -25.99 4.83
CA MET A 75 -0.49 -26.33 5.94
C MET A 75 -1.14 -26.02 7.29
N GLU A 76 -0.59 -26.60 8.36
CA GLU A 76 -1.08 -26.41 9.73
C GLU A 76 -1.34 -24.93 10.02
N GLN A 77 -2.57 -24.62 10.43
CA GLN A 77 -2.97 -23.26 10.80
C GLN A 77 -2.13 -22.78 11.98
N GLU A 78 -1.58 -21.58 11.90
CA GLU A 78 -0.62 -21.01 12.86
C GLU A 78 0.75 -21.71 12.89
N GLY A 79 0.92 -22.76 12.09
CA GLY A 79 2.17 -23.48 11.93
C GLY A 79 3.27 -22.58 11.36
N PHE A 80 4.50 -22.90 11.72
CA PHE A 80 5.70 -22.16 11.28
C PHE A 80 5.79 -22.02 9.75
N VAL A 81 5.38 -23.04 9.01
CA VAL A 81 5.42 -23.07 7.54
C VAL A 81 4.42 -22.08 6.94
N GLN A 82 3.18 -22.06 7.45
CA GLN A 82 2.14 -21.13 7.02
C GLN A 82 2.61 -19.68 7.19
N ARG A 83 3.16 -19.35 8.37
CA ARG A 83 3.70 -18.01 8.67
C ARG A 83 4.73 -17.58 7.63
N ILE A 84 5.75 -18.40 7.34
CA ILE A 84 6.76 -18.05 6.33
C ILE A 84 6.12 -17.88 4.94
N GLY A 85 5.13 -18.72 4.59
CA GLY A 85 4.39 -18.60 3.35
C GLY A 85 3.73 -17.22 3.18
N ILE A 86 3.07 -16.73 4.23
CA ILE A 86 2.43 -15.41 4.25
C ILE A 86 3.47 -14.29 4.14
N TYR A 87 4.58 -14.34 4.89
CA TYR A 87 5.67 -13.35 4.80
C TYR A 87 6.30 -13.29 3.41
N LEU A 88 6.52 -14.45 2.77
CA LEU A 88 7.06 -14.51 1.42
C LEU A 88 6.07 -13.94 0.40
N LEU A 89 4.75 -14.21 0.54
CA LEU A 89 3.73 -13.59 -0.31
C LEU A 89 3.70 -12.07 -0.16
N ASN A 90 3.77 -11.56 1.07
CA ASN A 90 3.83 -10.11 1.29
C ASN A 90 5.05 -9.49 0.60
N SER A 91 6.22 -10.13 0.77
CA SER A 91 7.48 -9.69 0.17
C SER A 91 7.41 -9.70 -1.37
N LEU A 92 6.77 -10.72 -1.96
CA LEU A 92 6.53 -10.79 -3.40
C LEU A 92 5.57 -9.69 -3.86
N ALA A 93 4.49 -9.43 -3.14
CA ALA A 93 3.51 -8.40 -3.50
C ALA A 93 4.09 -6.97 -3.43
N CYS A 94 4.97 -6.72 -2.46
CA CYS A 94 5.54 -5.40 -2.20
C CYS A 94 6.41 -4.85 -3.35
N GLN A 95 7.05 -5.70 -4.15
CA GLN A 95 8.10 -5.25 -5.10
C GLN A 95 7.80 -5.54 -6.57
N VAL A 96 6.58 -5.99 -6.87
CA VAL A 96 6.16 -6.36 -8.23
C VAL A 96 5.28 -5.30 -8.87
N ASP A 97 5.17 -5.33 -10.21
CA ASP A 97 4.34 -4.42 -11.00
C ASP A 97 2.87 -4.86 -11.09
N GLY A 98 2.02 -4.03 -11.70
CA GLY A 98 0.58 -4.27 -11.82
C GLY A 98 0.20 -5.61 -12.48
N SER A 99 0.97 -6.10 -13.45
CA SER A 99 0.66 -7.38 -14.12
C SER A 99 0.84 -8.57 -13.18
N GLN A 100 1.88 -8.52 -12.35
CA GLN A 100 2.20 -9.53 -11.35
C GLN A 100 1.27 -9.45 -10.13
N LYS A 101 0.89 -8.24 -9.70
CA LYS A 101 -0.15 -8.04 -8.67
C LYS A 101 -1.51 -8.58 -9.13
N GLN A 102 -1.89 -8.33 -10.38
CA GLN A 102 -3.11 -8.90 -10.94
C GLN A 102 -3.04 -10.43 -10.92
N LEU A 103 -1.92 -11.03 -11.35
CA LEU A 103 -1.71 -12.48 -11.29
C LEU A 103 -1.84 -13.04 -9.87
N LEU A 104 -1.29 -12.37 -8.85
CA LEU A 104 -1.46 -12.75 -7.44
C LEU A 104 -2.96 -12.84 -7.07
N GLY A 105 -3.72 -11.83 -7.46
CA GLY A 105 -5.16 -11.81 -7.27
C GLY A 105 -5.89 -12.91 -8.04
N ASP A 106 -5.52 -13.15 -9.30
CA ASP A 106 -6.11 -14.18 -10.17
C ASP A 106 -5.87 -15.59 -9.62
N LEU A 107 -4.74 -15.81 -8.96
CA LEU A 107 -4.41 -17.05 -8.27
C LEU A 107 -5.12 -17.19 -6.91
N GLY A 108 -5.86 -16.17 -6.47
CA GLY A 108 -6.71 -16.22 -5.28
C GLY A 108 -6.10 -15.61 -4.01
N ALA A 109 -5.01 -14.84 -4.11
CA ALA A 109 -4.34 -14.27 -2.94
C ALA A 109 -5.29 -13.48 -2.02
N ILE A 110 -6.11 -12.59 -2.58
CA ILE A 110 -7.09 -11.79 -1.81
C ILE A 110 -8.04 -12.69 -1.01
N HIS A 111 -8.61 -13.72 -1.67
CA HIS A 111 -9.54 -14.63 -1.01
C HIS A 111 -8.87 -15.41 0.14
N ARG A 112 -7.63 -15.89 -0.05
CA ARG A 112 -6.90 -16.61 1.01
C ARG A 112 -6.58 -15.72 2.21
N MET A 113 -6.16 -14.48 1.98
CA MET A 113 -5.90 -13.53 3.06
C MET A 113 -7.18 -13.17 3.83
N LEU A 114 -8.31 -12.97 3.13
CA LEU A 114 -9.60 -12.75 3.78
C LEU A 114 -10.03 -13.92 4.66
N MET A 115 -9.75 -15.16 4.27
CA MET A 115 -10.03 -16.34 5.08
C MET A 115 -9.18 -16.39 6.37
N ILE A 116 -7.91 -15.98 6.30
CA ILE A 116 -7.04 -15.84 7.48
C ILE A 116 -7.60 -14.77 8.43
N ILE A 117 -7.94 -13.60 7.89
CA ILE A 117 -8.50 -12.48 8.66
C ILE A 117 -9.81 -12.91 9.34
N LYS A 118 -10.70 -13.57 8.61
CA LYS A 118 -11.95 -14.11 9.13
C LYS A 118 -11.72 -15.04 10.33
N ASP A 119 -10.74 -15.95 10.24
CA ASP A 119 -10.40 -16.85 11.35
C ASP A 119 -9.94 -16.07 12.58
N ARG A 120 -9.01 -15.12 12.40
CA ARG A 120 -8.46 -14.31 13.48
C ARG A 120 -9.49 -13.42 14.15
N VAL A 121 -10.37 -12.81 13.35
CA VAL A 121 -11.50 -12.03 13.86
C VAL A 121 -12.47 -12.90 14.65
N LYS A 122 -12.84 -14.08 14.13
CA LYS A 122 -13.72 -15.04 14.83
C LYS A 122 -13.12 -15.48 16.18
N ARG A 123 -11.80 -15.68 16.22
CA ARG A 123 -11.06 -16.09 17.42
C ARG A 123 -10.64 -14.93 18.31
N LYS A 124 -10.84 -13.68 17.86
CA LYS A 124 -10.43 -12.44 18.54
C LYS A 124 -8.92 -12.41 18.84
N VAL A 125 -8.12 -12.90 17.90
CA VAL A 125 -6.65 -12.91 17.99
C VAL A 125 -6.08 -11.85 17.07
N CYS A 126 -5.19 -11.01 17.59
CA CYS A 126 -4.37 -10.10 16.81
C CYS A 126 -2.91 -10.53 16.95
N ASP A 127 -2.42 -11.24 15.93
CA ASP A 127 -1.04 -11.70 15.81
C ASP A 127 -0.37 -11.08 14.56
N ASP A 128 0.92 -11.34 14.43
CA ASP A 128 1.74 -10.97 13.27
C ASP A 128 1.13 -11.47 11.95
N VAL A 129 0.48 -12.64 11.97
CA VAL A 129 -0.19 -13.21 10.80
C VAL A 129 -1.35 -12.33 10.32
N LEU A 130 -2.18 -11.83 11.24
CA LEU A 130 -3.26 -10.89 10.90
C LEU A 130 -2.71 -9.62 10.25
N GLU A 131 -1.70 -9.02 10.85
CA GLU A 131 -1.08 -7.78 10.36
C GLU A 131 -0.47 -7.97 8.97
N VAL A 132 0.28 -9.07 8.76
CA VAL A 132 0.91 -9.36 7.46
C VAL A 132 -0.13 -9.75 6.41
N ALA A 133 -1.25 -10.38 6.78
CA ALA A 133 -2.34 -10.66 5.85
C ALA A 133 -2.96 -9.36 5.29
N TRP A 134 -3.21 -8.37 6.15
CA TRP A 134 -3.66 -7.05 5.72
C TRP A 134 -2.60 -6.31 4.89
N SER A 135 -1.33 -6.33 5.31
CA SER A 135 -0.20 -5.77 4.55
C SER A 135 -0.08 -6.41 3.15
N THR A 136 -0.27 -7.73 3.06
CA THR A 136 -0.24 -8.45 1.78
C THR A 136 -1.37 -7.98 0.87
N MET A 137 -2.59 -7.87 1.39
CA MET A 137 -3.72 -7.36 0.59
C MET A 137 -3.54 -5.89 0.19
N TRP A 138 -2.97 -5.05 1.06
CA TRP A 138 -2.62 -3.68 0.72
C TRP A 138 -1.67 -3.63 -0.49
N ASN A 139 -0.60 -4.42 -0.47
CA ASN A 139 0.33 -4.52 -1.60
C ASN A 139 -0.29 -5.07 -2.89
N VAL A 140 -1.20 -6.05 -2.78
CA VAL A 140 -1.85 -6.69 -3.95
C VAL A 140 -2.94 -5.80 -4.58
N THR A 141 -3.55 -4.90 -3.80
CA THR A 141 -4.58 -3.97 -4.28
C THR A 141 -4.01 -2.71 -4.92
N ASP A 142 -2.77 -2.34 -4.58
CA ASP A 142 -2.06 -1.18 -5.12
C ASP A 142 -2.01 -1.18 -6.65
N GLU A 143 -2.50 -0.11 -7.28
CA GLU A 143 -2.63 0.07 -8.74
C GLU A 143 -3.42 -1.05 -9.46
N THR A 144 -4.23 -1.84 -8.75
CA THR A 144 -4.91 -3.02 -9.32
C THR A 144 -6.41 -3.04 -8.99
N ALA A 145 -7.20 -2.35 -9.83
CA ALA A 145 -8.65 -2.15 -9.61
C ALA A 145 -9.44 -3.46 -9.41
N ILE A 146 -9.12 -4.53 -10.16
CA ILE A 146 -9.78 -5.83 -10.01
C ILE A 146 -9.52 -6.47 -8.65
N ASN A 147 -8.36 -6.23 -8.04
CA ASN A 147 -8.04 -6.74 -6.71
C ASN A 147 -8.77 -5.95 -5.62
N CYS A 148 -8.91 -4.63 -5.79
CA CYS A 148 -9.79 -3.81 -4.95
C CYS A 148 -11.24 -4.31 -5.01
N GLN A 149 -11.73 -4.65 -6.20
CA GLN A 149 -13.07 -5.22 -6.37
C GLN A 149 -13.22 -6.56 -5.64
N ARG A 150 -12.25 -7.48 -5.79
CA ARG A 150 -12.23 -8.78 -5.08
C ARG A 150 -12.28 -8.62 -3.56
N PHE A 151 -11.56 -7.64 -3.02
CA PHE A 151 -11.60 -7.32 -1.59
C PHE A 151 -13.02 -6.96 -1.13
N LEU A 152 -13.67 -6.04 -1.86
CA LEU A 152 -15.03 -5.60 -1.53
C LEU A 152 -16.07 -6.73 -1.71
N GLU A 153 -15.93 -7.57 -2.74
CA GLU A 153 -16.80 -8.74 -2.95
C GLU A 153 -16.62 -9.81 -1.88
N GLY A 154 -15.41 -9.95 -1.33
CA GLY A 154 -15.07 -10.91 -0.29
C GLY A 154 -15.40 -10.47 1.13
N GLN A 155 -16.33 -9.54 1.33
CA GLN A 155 -16.73 -8.98 2.64
C GLN A 155 -15.58 -8.23 3.36
N GLY A 156 -14.59 -7.73 2.62
CA GLY A 156 -13.42 -7.07 3.20
C GLY A 156 -13.75 -5.89 4.12
N MET A 157 -14.79 -5.12 3.80
CA MET A 157 -15.26 -4.01 4.64
C MET A 157 -15.89 -4.47 5.95
N GLU A 158 -16.52 -5.65 5.99
CA GLU A 158 -17.09 -6.19 7.23
C GLU A 158 -15.95 -6.58 8.18
N TYR A 159 -14.92 -7.27 7.67
CA TYR A 159 -13.76 -7.61 8.48
C TYR A 159 -12.96 -6.39 8.93
N PHE A 160 -12.89 -5.34 8.11
CA PHE A 160 -12.32 -4.05 8.52
C PHE A 160 -13.04 -3.51 9.77
N LEU A 161 -14.37 -3.40 9.74
CA LEU A 161 -15.14 -2.92 10.88
C LEU A 161 -14.98 -3.82 12.12
N GLU A 162 -14.94 -5.13 11.93
CA GLU A 162 -14.74 -6.08 13.04
C GLU A 162 -13.34 -5.94 13.65
N CYS A 163 -12.30 -5.79 12.82
CA CYS A 163 -10.94 -5.52 13.27
C CYS A 163 -10.83 -4.20 14.05
N LEU A 164 -11.42 -3.10 13.55
CA LEU A 164 -11.46 -1.82 14.26
C LEU A 164 -12.09 -1.95 15.65
N LYS A 165 -13.19 -2.70 15.74
CA LYS A 165 -13.91 -2.90 16.99
C LYS A 165 -13.15 -3.79 17.98
N LEU A 166 -12.52 -4.85 17.49
CA LEU A 166 -11.83 -5.84 18.33
C LEU A 166 -10.44 -5.37 18.75
N PHE A 167 -9.78 -4.59 17.91
CA PHE A 167 -8.36 -4.26 18.04
C PHE A 167 -8.10 -2.75 17.86
N PRO A 168 -8.77 -1.87 18.62
CA PRO A 168 -8.67 -0.42 18.43
C PRO A 168 -7.26 0.14 18.71
N ASP A 169 -6.51 -0.51 19.60
CA ASP A 169 -5.18 -0.05 20.04
C ASP A 169 -4.02 -0.71 19.25
N LYS A 170 -4.31 -1.20 18.03
CA LYS A 170 -3.34 -1.88 17.16
C LYS A 170 -2.96 -1.01 15.97
N ASP A 171 -2.05 -0.09 16.21
CA ASP A 171 -1.58 0.92 15.25
C ASP A 171 -1.09 0.33 13.92
N GLU A 172 -0.26 -0.72 13.95
CA GLU A 172 0.24 -1.35 12.72
C GLU A 172 -0.87 -2.01 11.89
N LEU A 173 -1.78 -2.73 12.55
CA LEU A 173 -2.96 -3.30 11.90
C LEU A 173 -3.83 -2.20 11.28
N MET A 174 -4.08 -1.13 12.03
CA MET A 174 -4.87 0.03 11.58
C MET A 174 -4.26 0.66 10.33
N ARG A 175 -2.95 0.93 10.35
CA ARG A 175 -2.21 1.48 9.21
C ARG A 175 -2.32 0.59 7.98
N ASN A 176 -2.12 -0.72 8.12
CA ASN A 176 -2.23 -1.67 7.00
C ASN A 176 -3.65 -1.71 6.41
N MET A 177 -4.67 -1.69 7.27
CA MET A 177 -6.07 -1.63 6.83
C MET A 177 -6.39 -0.33 6.09
N MET A 178 -5.94 0.81 6.63
CA MET A 178 -6.21 2.12 6.04
C MET A 178 -5.46 2.34 4.73
N GLY A 179 -4.23 1.83 4.61
CA GLY A 179 -3.49 1.84 3.35
C GLY A 179 -4.22 1.10 2.23
N LEU A 180 -4.77 -0.09 2.54
CA LEU A 180 -5.60 -0.84 1.59
C LEU A 180 -6.83 -0.04 1.16
N LEU A 181 -7.54 0.59 2.11
CA LEU A 181 -8.73 1.37 1.80
C LEU A 181 -8.42 2.62 0.98
N GLY A 182 -7.23 3.21 1.14
CA GLY A 182 -6.69 4.22 0.23
C GLY A 182 -6.72 3.75 -1.22
N ASN A 183 -6.11 2.59 -1.50
CA ASN A 183 -6.08 2.00 -2.84
C ASN A 183 -7.48 1.70 -3.40
N VAL A 184 -8.41 1.25 -2.54
CA VAL A 184 -9.81 1.02 -2.96
C VAL A 184 -10.50 2.33 -3.33
N ALA A 185 -10.29 3.39 -2.55
CA ALA A 185 -10.88 4.70 -2.77
C ALA A 185 -10.35 5.38 -4.04
N GLU A 186 -9.11 5.11 -4.44
CA GLU A 186 -8.56 5.60 -5.71
C GLU A 186 -9.39 5.13 -6.92
N VAL A 187 -9.98 3.93 -6.86
CA VAL A 187 -10.77 3.34 -7.95
C VAL A 187 -12.17 3.94 -8.01
N LYS A 188 -12.37 4.89 -8.92
CA LYS A 188 -13.62 5.64 -9.10
C LYS A 188 -14.89 4.77 -9.13
N GLN A 189 -14.86 3.64 -9.85
CA GLN A 189 -16.02 2.77 -10.01
C GLN A 189 -16.42 2.04 -8.71
N LEU A 190 -15.51 1.96 -7.72
CA LEU A 190 -15.74 1.30 -6.45
C LEU A 190 -16.19 2.26 -5.33
N ARG A 191 -15.94 3.56 -5.46
CA ARG A 191 -16.34 4.59 -4.47
C ARG A 191 -17.83 4.54 -4.08
N PRO A 192 -18.79 4.27 -4.99
CA PRO A 192 -20.19 4.11 -4.59
C PRO A 192 -20.42 2.99 -3.56
N ARG A 193 -19.57 1.96 -3.53
CA ARG A 193 -19.64 0.88 -2.53
C ARG A 193 -19.10 1.30 -1.16
N LEU A 194 -18.31 2.38 -1.09
CA LEU A 194 -17.84 2.98 0.15
C LEU A 194 -18.79 4.07 0.68
N MET A 195 -19.69 4.58 -0.15
CA MET A 195 -20.67 5.62 0.18
C MET A 195 -21.82 5.09 1.04
N THR A 196 -21.51 4.74 2.30
CA THR A 196 -22.50 4.35 3.31
C THR A 196 -22.28 5.15 4.59
N SER A 197 -23.35 5.47 5.33
CA SER A 197 -23.25 6.22 6.58
C SER A 197 -22.26 5.60 7.55
N THR A 198 -22.29 4.26 7.70
CA THR A 198 -21.37 3.54 8.59
C THR A 198 -19.91 3.76 8.21
N PHE A 199 -19.55 3.58 6.93
CA PHE A 199 -18.16 3.71 6.50
C PHE A 199 -17.68 5.15 6.53
N ILE A 200 -18.50 6.09 6.06
CA ILE A 200 -18.11 7.50 6.06
C ILE A 200 -17.98 8.01 7.49
N SER A 201 -18.86 7.63 8.43
CA SER A 201 -18.69 7.95 9.86
C SER A 201 -17.35 7.45 10.39
N VAL A 202 -17.01 6.18 10.13
CA VAL A 202 -15.74 5.60 10.58
C VAL A 202 -14.54 6.35 10.01
N PHE A 203 -14.51 6.65 8.70
CA PHE A 203 -13.40 7.42 8.13
C PHE A 203 -13.33 8.83 8.71
N THR A 204 -14.47 9.46 8.95
CA THR A 204 -14.55 10.80 9.53
C THR A 204 -14.04 10.82 10.97
N ASP A 205 -14.30 9.78 11.76
CA ASP A 205 -13.75 9.62 13.11
C ASP A 205 -12.24 9.35 13.08
N LEU A 206 -11.77 8.54 12.12
CA LEU A 206 -10.35 8.24 11.96
C LEU A 206 -9.51 9.45 11.51
N VAL A 207 -10.11 10.44 10.85
CA VAL A 207 -9.44 11.73 10.53
C VAL A 207 -9.02 12.48 11.80
N ASP A 208 -9.75 12.32 12.91
CA ASP A 208 -9.40 12.93 14.20
C ASP A 208 -8.39 12.09 15.01
N SER A 209 -7.99 10.91 14.51
CA SER A 209 -7.08 10.01 15.21
C SER A 209 -5.68 10.62 15.33
N THR A 210 -5.09 10.50 16.52
CA THR A 210 -3.69 10.83 16.79
C THR A 210 -2.82 9.59 16.98
N SER A 211 -3.36 8.40 16.69
CA SER A 211 -2.62 7.14 16.78
C SER A 211 -1.58 7.03 15.67
N ASP A 212 -0.44 6.42 15.97
CA ASP A 212 0.61 6.16 14.97
C ASP A 212 1.12 7.43 14.26
N GLY A 213 1.22 8.53 15.00
CA GLY A 213 1.57 9.84 14.44
C GLY A 213 0.42 10.42 13.62
N ILE A 214 0.64 10.63 12.32
CA ILE A 214 -0.39 11.15 11.40
C ILE A 214 -0.92 10.07 10.45
N GLU A 215 -0.38 8.86 10.47
CA GLU A 215 -0.61 7.84 9.43
C GLU A 215 -2.08 7.50 9.24
N VAL A 216 -2.77 7.21 10.34
CA VAL A 216 -4.19 6.82 10.32
C VAL A 216 -5.04 7.99 9.83
N SER A 217 -4.86 9.18 10.41
CA SER A 217 -5.61 10.39 10.02
C SER A 217 -5.36 10.81 8.58
N TYR A 218 -4.11 10.68 8.12
CA TYR A 218 -3.69 11.03 6.77
C TYR A 218 -4.36 10.12 5.75
N ASN A 219 -4.32 8.80 5.97
CA ASN A 219 -4.95 7.83 5.09
C ASN A 219 -6.48 7.97 5.09
N ALA A 220 -7.09 8.21 6.25
CA ALA A 220 -8.53 8.45 6.34
C ALA A 220 -8.96 9.69 5.54
N ALA A 221 -8.21 10.79 5.66
CA ALA A 221 -8.44 11.99 4.86
C ALA A 221 -8.21 11.74 3.36
N GLY A 222 -7.27 10.87 2.98
CA GLY A 222 -7.05 10.46 1.60
C GLY A 222 -8.24 9.69 1.02
N VAL A 223 -8.74 8.70 1.76
CA VAL A 223 -9.97 7.96 1.40
C VAL A 223 -11.14 8.92 1.18
N LEU A 224 -11.36 9.83 2.13
CA LEU A 224 -12.43 10.82 2.04
C LEU A 224 -12.22 11.82 0.89
N SER A 225 -10.98 12.23 0.60
CA SER A 225 -10.65 13.09 -0.55
C SER A 225 -11.03 12.41 -1.86
N HIS A 226 -10.69 11.13 -2.03
CA HIS A 226 -11.07 10.37 -3.21
C HIS A 226 -12.59 10.24 -3.34
N ILE A 227 -13.30 9.92 -2.26
CA ILE A 227 -14.77 9.82 -2.28
C ILE A 227 -15.41 11.18 -2.61
N ALA A 228 -15.00 12.26 -1.93
CA ALA A 228 -15.57 13.60 -2.12
C ALA A 228 -15.20 14.24 -3.47
N SER A 229 -14.16 13.73 -4.15
CA SER A 229 -13.76 14.16 -5.49
C SER A 229 -14.77 13.83 -6.58
N ASP A 230 -15.69 12.89 -6.35
CA ASP A 230 -16.78 12.60 -7.31
C ASP A 230 -17.84 13.73 -7.35
N GLY A 231 -17.75 14.69 -6.43
CA GLY A 231 -18.61 15.87 -6.36
C GLY A 231 -19.86 15.67 -5.51
N ALA A 232 -20.57 16.77 -5.24
CA ALA A 232 -21.69 16.78 -4.28
C ALA A 232 -22.82 15.80 -4.64
N LYS A 233 -23.10 15.58 -5.92
CA LYS A 233 -24.15 14.64 -6.37
C LYS A 233 -23.85 13.17 -6.07
N ALA A 234 -22.57 12.82 -5.93
CA ALA A 234 -22.16 11.46 -5.58
C ALA A 234 -22.23 11.20 -4.07
N TRP A 235 -22.44 12.23 -3.25
CA TRP A 235 -22.66 12.11 -1.82
C TRP A 235 -24.12 11.75 -1.54
N THR A 236 -24.41 10.45 -1.48
CA THR A 236 -25.79 9.93 -1.44
C THR A 236 -26.31 9.65 -0.03
N ILE A 237 -25.56 10.01 1.01
CA ILE A 237 -25.94 9.81 2.42
C ILE A 237 -26.22 11.15 3.10
N ASP A 238 -27.14 11.15 4.07
CA ASP A 238 -27.48 12.37 4.81
C ASP A 238 -26.55 12.59 6.03
N THR A 239 -26.02 11.51 6.60
CA THR A 239 -25.20 11.56 7.82
C THR A 239 -23.98 10.64 7.70
N PRO A 240 -22.75 11.15 7.92
CA PRO A 240 -22.44 12.58 8.09
C PRO A 240 -22.67 13.37 6.79
N SER A 241 -22.93 14.67 6.92
CA SER A 241 -23.08 15.54 5.74
C SER A 241 -21.73 15.75 5.07
N ARG A 242 -21.75 16.02 3.76
CA ARG A 242 -20.55 16.28 2.98
C ARG A 242 -19.73 17.44 3.55
N GLU A 243 -20.42 18.52 3.91
CA GLU A 243 -19.82 19.75 4.42
C GLU A 243 -19.12 19.52 5.76
N GLU A 244 -19.72 18.73 6.67
CA GLU A 244 -19.11 18.38 7.96
C GLU A 244 -17.82 17.59 7.75
N VAL A 245 -17.85 16.59 6.86
CA VAL A 245 -16.67 15.76 6.58
C VAL A 245 -15.55 16.60 5.97
N LEU A 246 -15.86 17.43 4.97
CA LEU A 246 -14.86 18.30 4.34
C LEU A 246 -14.25 19.29 5.34
N HIS A 247 -15.07 19.90 6.19
CA HIS A 247 -14.58 20.79 7.24
C HIS A 247 -13.63 20.08 8.21
N ARG A 248 -14.00 18.89 8.69
CA ARG A 248 -13.15 18.06 9.57
C ARG A 248 -11.82 17.68 8.92
N MET A 249 -11.82 17.39 7.62
CA MET A 249 -10.58 17.14 6.88
C MET A 249 -9.66 18.36 6.91
N ILE A 250 -10.18 19.57 6.63
CA ILE A 250 -9.36 20.80 6.64
C ILE A 250 -8.73 21.05 8.00
N VAL A 251 -9.52 20.92 9.06
CA VAL A 251 -9.05 21.12 10.44
C VAL A 251 -7.87 20.21 10.76
N ASN A 252 -7.88 18.96 10.31
CA ASN A 252 -6.81 18.01 10.59
C ASN A 252 -5.60 18.15 9.65
N ILE A 253 -5.82 18.43 8.37
CA ILE A 253 -4.72 18.69 7.41
C ILE A 253 -3.81 19.82 7.90
N GLU A 254 -4.39 20.89 8.45
CA GLU A 254 -3.64 22.05 8.96
C GLU A 254 -2.85 21.76 10.25
N ARG A 255 -3.17 20.68 10.97
CA ARG A 255 -2.45 20.30 12.20
C ARG A 255 -1.17 19.51 11.93
N TRP A 256 -1.08 18.86 10.77
CA TRP A 256 0.05 18.00 10.46
C TRP A 256 1.29 18.80 10.09
N SER A 257 2.44 18.43 10.66
CA SER A 257 3.72 19.03 10.27
C SER A 257 4.13 18.54 8.87
N LEU A 258 4.61 19.46 8.03
CA LEU A 258 5.20 19.12 6.72
C LEU A 258 6.49 18.30 6.83
N THR A 259 7.11 18.23 8.00
CA THR A 259 8.30 17.40 8.24
C THR A 259 7.97 16.06 8.88
N SER A 260 6.68 15.72 9.03
CA SER A 260 6.28 14.42 9.59
C SER A 260 6.73 13.30 8.66
N GLU A 261 7.53 12.37 9.19
CA GLU A 261 7.89 11.14 8.48
C GLU A 261 6.70 10.19 8.41
N ARG A 262 6.63 9.43 7.31
CA ARG A 262 5.56 8.46 7.07
C ARG A 262 6.09 7.20 6.42
N ASN A 263 5.57 6.04 6.83
CA ASN A 263 5.84 4.73 6.27
C ASN A 263 4.96 4.46 5.04
N ILE A 264 5.07 5.32 4.03
CA ILE A 264 4.33 5.22 2.78
C ILE A 264 5.29 5.33 1.60
N ASN A 265 5.12 4.43 0.63
CA ASN A 265 5.97 4.32 -0.55
C ASN A 265 5.14 4.52 -1.83
N TYR A 266 4.97 5.77 -2.26
CA TYR A 266 4.30 6.06 -3.53
C TYR A 266 5.16 5.61 -4.72
N ARG A 267 4.56 4.84 -5.63
CA ARG A 267 5.13 4.44 -6.93
C ARG A 267 4.74 5.41 -8.04
N SER A 268 3.53 5.94 -7.95
CA SER A 268 3.00 6.98 -8.80
C SER A 268 2.30 8.05 -7.96
N PHE A 269 2.29 9.28 -8.45
CA PHE A 269 1.48 10.37 -7.93
C PHE A 269 0.23 10.63 -8.78
N GLU A 270 -0.06 9.83 -9.80
CA GLU A 270 -1.25 10.01 -10.64
C GLU A 270 -2.55 10.16 -9.83
N PRO A 271 -2.83 9.34 -8.78
CA PRO A 271 -4.03 9.52 -7.96
C PRO A 271 -4.06 10.84 -7.19
N ILE A 272 -2.91 11.26 -6.62
CA ILE A 272 -2.78 12.53 -5.89
C ILE A 272 -2.90 13.73 -6.86
N LEU A 273 -2.23 13.66 -8.00
CA LEU A 273 -2.27 14.70 -9.04
C LEU A 273 -3.65 14.80 -9.69
N HIS A 274 -4.42 13.72 -9.74
CA HIS A 274 -5.83 13.76 -10.12
C HIS A 274 -6.64 14.59 -9.14
N LEU A 275 -6.47 14.38 -7.83
CA LEU A 275 -7.12 15.18 -6.79
C LEU A 275 -6.73 16.66 -6.83
N ALA A 276 -5.47 16.96 -7.15
CA ALA A 276 -5.00 18.34 -7.33
C ALA A 276 -5.75 19.08 -8.46
N LYS A 277 -6.36 18.37 -9.42
CA LYS A 277 -7.18 18.95 -10.50
C LYS A 277 -8.67 19.11 -10.14
N VAL A 278 -9.08 18.75 -8.92
CA VAL A 278 -10.49 18.78 -8.50
C VAL A 278 -10.89 20.17 -7.99
N PHE A 279 -11.06 21.11 -8.93
CA PHE A 279 -11.37 22.51 -8.60
C PHE A 279 -12.76 22.76 -8.01
N HIS A 280 -13.68 21.80 -8.13
CA HIS A 280 -15.01 21.93 -7.52
C HIS A 280 -15.06 21.51 -6.04
N THR A 281 -13.98 20.91 -5.52
CA THR A 281 -13.84 20.53 -4.10
C THR A 281 -12.42 20.89 -3.62
N PRO A 282 -12.15 22.17 -3.31
CA PRO A 282 -10.82 22.63 -2.89
C PRO A 282 -10.21 21.84 -1.72
N GLU A 283 -11.04 21.29 -0.85
CA GLU A 283 -10.60 20.49 0.30
C GLU A 283 -9.90 19.19 -0.12
N CYS A 284 -10.30 18.59 -1.24
CA CYS A 284 -9.59 17.45 -1.84
C CYS A 284 -8.23 17.89 -2.40
N GLN A 285 -8.16 19.08 -3.03
CA GLN A 285 -6.90 19.65 -3.48
C GLN A 285 -5.98 19.93 -2.28
N HIS A 286 -6.53 20.35 -1.14
CA HIS A 286 -5.74 20.63 0.05
C HIS A 286 -5.00 19.40 0.56
N TRP A 287 -5.69 18.27 0.69
CA TRP A 287 -5.04 17.01 1.07
C TRP A 287 -3.97 16.61 0.04
N ALA A 288 -4.29 16.70 -1.25
CA ALA A 288 -3.38 16.30 -2.31
C ALA A 288 -2.10 17.14 -2.34
N VAL A 289 -2.23 18.46 -2.29
CA VAL A 289 -1.09 19.38 -2.33
C VAL A 289 -0.30 19.33 -1.02
N TRP A 290 -0.96 19.15 0.13
CA TRP A 290 -0.27 18.89 1.39
C TRP A 290 0.57 17.60 1.32
N ALA A 291 0.01 16.52 0.77
CA ALA A 291 0.71 15.25 0.61
C ALA A 291 1.98 15.40 -0.22
N LEU A 292 1.89 16.10 -1.36
CA LEU A 292 3.05 16.39 -2.20
C LEU A 292 4.07 17.25 -1.45
N ALA A 293 3.63 18.32 -0.77
CA ALA A 293 4.50 19.23 -0.02
C ALA A 293 5.28 18.51 1.08
N ASN A 294 4.63 17.64 1.84
CA ASN A 294 5.27 16.80 2.85
C ASN A 294 6.29 15.84 2.20
N LEU A 295 5.90 15.10 1.15
CA LEU A 295 6.79 14.11 0.51
C LEU A 295 8.03 14.74 -0.11
N THR A 296 7.89 15.88 -0.80
CA THR A 296 9.04 16.60 -1.36
C THR A 296 9.87 17.31 -0.30
N THR A 297 9.34 17.53 0.90
CA THR A 297 10.09 18.09 2.02
C THR A 297 10.89 17.02 2.75
N VAL A 298 10.29 15.86 3.02
CA VAL A 298 10.90 14.79 3.81
C VAL A 298 11.81 13.90 2.97
N TYR A 299 11.43 13.59 1.72
CA TYR A 299 12.22 12.73 0.83
C TYR A 299 12.38 13.37 -0.56
N PRO A 300 13.07 14.52 -0.66
CA PRO A 300 13.19 15.29 -1.91
C PRO A 300 13.81 14.47 -3.05
N GLU A 301 14.85 13.68 -2.77
CA GLU A 301 15.59 12.92 -3.79
C GLU A 301 14.67 12.06 -4.66
N LYS A 302 13.78 11.33 -4.00
CA LYS A 302 12.83 10.44 -4.65
C LYS A 302 11.64 11.20 -5.22
N TYR A 303 10.99 12.02 -4.40
CA TYR A 303 9.65 12.50 -4.71
C TYR A 303 9.63 13.78 -5.54
N CYS A 304 10.66 14.64 -5.50
CA CYS A 304 10.76 15.77 -6.44
C CYS A 304 10.87 15.24 -7.88
N SER A 305 11.75 14.25 -8.09
CA SER A 305 11.92 13.58 -9.38
C SER A 305 10.61 12.97 -9.90
N LEU A 306 9.82 12.34 -9.02
CA LEU A 306 8.53 11.75 -9.38
C LEU A 306 7.46 12.81 -9.72
N VAL A 307 7.38 13.90 -8.93
CA VAL A 307 6.48 15.03 -9.22
C VAL A 307 6.77 15.61 -10.60
N GLU A 308 8.04 15.81 -10.95
CA GLU A 308 8.43 16.34 -12.25
C GLU A 308 8.13 15.37 -13.39
N ALA A 309 8.46 14.09 -13.21
CA ALA A 309 8.25 13.05 -14.21
C ALA A 309 6.76 12.88 -14.59
N GLU A 310 5.86 13.07 -13.63
CA GLU A 310 4.40 12.96 -13.85
C GLU A 310 3.72 14.32 -14.16
N GLY A 311 4.51 15.36 -14.43
CA GLY A 311 3.99 16.68 -14.83
C GLY A 311 3.33 17.46 -13.68
N GLY A 312 3.61 17.10 -12.44
CA GLY A 312 3.03 17.71 -11.24
C GLY A 312 3.35 19.19 -11.10
N VAL A 313 4.55 19.64 -11.49
CA VAL A 313 4.92 21.08 -11.46
C VAL A 313 3.94 21.92 -12.28
N LYS A 314 3.59 21.46 -13.50
CA LYS A 314 2.63 22.16 -14.36
C LYS A 314 1.24 22.22 -13.72
N ILE A 315 0.78 21.10 -13.17
CA ILE A 315 -0.54 21.01 -12.51
C ILE A 315 -0.60 21.97 -11.32
N LEU A 316 0.48 22.04 -10.52
CA LEU A 316 0.54 22.92 -9.35
C LEU A 316 0.61 24.40 -9.74
N SER A 317 1.25 24.75 -10.86
CA SER A 317 1.15 26.12 -11.41
C SER A 317 -0.28 26.48 -11.78
N GLU A 318 -1.02 25.57 -12.44
CA GLU A 318 -2.45 25.79 -12.76
C GLU A 318 -3.29 25.97 -11.49
N VAL A 319 -2.98 25.23 -10.41
CA VAL A 319 -3.64 25.40 -9.09
C VAL A 319 -3.36 26.78 -8.48
N ILE A 320 -2.16 27.33 -8.64
CA ILE A 320 -1.80 28.66 -8.14
C ILE A 320 -2.54 29.76 -8.92
N GLU A 321 -2.68 29.60 -10.24
CA GLU A 321 -3.30 30.58 -11.12
C GLU A 321 -4.83 30.61 -11.01
N ASP A 322 -5.50 29.48 -10.75
CA ASP A 322 -6.97 29.43 -10.65
C ASP A 322 -7.48 30.19 -9.41
N PRO A 323 -8.60 30.94 -9.50
CA PRO A 323 -9.14 31.71 -8.38
C PRO A 323 -9.88 30.86 -7.32
N LYS A 324 -10.25 29.61 -7.59
CA LYS A 324 -11.07 28.77 -6.69
C LYS A 324 -10.29 28.20 -5.50
N PRO A 325 -9.05 27.66 -5.65
CA PRO A 325 -8.29 27.19 -4.50
C PRO A 325 -7.98 28.35 -3.56
N TYR A 326 -8.20 28.17 -2.25
CA TYR A 326 -7.87 29.18 -1.26
C TYR A 326 -6.35 29.29 -1.03
N ALA A 327 -5.92 30.43 -0.45
CA ALA A 327 -4.52 30.83 -0.36
C ALA A 327 -3.58 29.72 0.15
N ARG A 328 -3.99 29.01 1.21
CA ARG A 328 -3.19 27.94 1.81
C ARG A 328 -2.83 26.81 0.83
N ILE A 329 -3.73 26.43 -0.08
CA ILE A 329 -3.44 25.43 -1.12
C ILE A 329 -2.35 25.95 -2.07
N LYS A 330 -2.42 27.24 -2.43
CA LYS A 330 -1.44 27.89 -3.31
C LYS A 330 -0.07 27.99 -2.65
N ASP A 331 -0.03 28.27 -1.35
CA ASP A 331 1.21 28.30 -0.57
C ASP A 331 1.89 26.93 -0.56
N LEU A 332 1.13 25.86 -0.31
CA LEU A 332 1.63 24.49 -0.34
C LEU A 332 2.10 24.09 -1.76
N ALA A 333 1.36 24.48 -2.79
CA ALA A 333 1.74 24.23 -4.19
C ALA A 333 3.08 24.93 -4.54
N SER A 334 3.25 26.17 -4.07
CA SER A 334 4.49 26.92 -4.24
C SER A 334 5.67 26.25 -3.52
N ILE A 335 5.45 25.69 -2.32
CA ILE A 335 6.47 24.91 -1.60
C ILE A 335 6.93 23.71 -2.43
N VAL A 336 6.01 22.93 -3.01
CA VAL A 336 6.35 21.77 -3.85
C VAL A 336 7.18 22.19 -5.06
N ILE A 337 6.74 23.24 -5.77
CA ILE A 337 7.44 23.75 -6.96
C ILE A 337 8.85 24.21 -6.58
N GLN A 338 9.00 24.94 -5.48
CA GLN A 338 10.30 25.37 -4.98
C GLN A 338 11.21 24.19 -4.62
N LYS A 339 10.67 23.17 -3.92
CA LYS A 339 11.43 21.96 -3.58
C LYS A 339 11.91 21.19 -4.81
N CYS A 340 11.08 21.11 -5.85
CA CYS A 340 11.48 20.50 -7.12
C CYS A 340 12.57 21.32 -7.83
N HIS A 341 12.43 22.65 -7.84
CA HIS A 341 13.44 23.55 -8.39
C HIS A 341 14.78 23.42 -7.67
N ASP A 342 14.80 23.44 -6.34
CA ASP A 342 16.02 23.32 -5.53
C ASP A 342 16.71 21.97 -5.77
N HIS A 343 15.93 20.88 -5.79
CA HIS A 343 16.43 19.53 -6.08
C HIS A 343 17.07 19.42 -7.47
N ARG A 344 16.50 20.11 -8.46
CA ARG A 344 17.06 20.16 -9.81
C ARG A 344 18.41 20.88 -9.84
N LEU A 345 18.56 21.97 -9.10
CA LEU A 345 19.83 22.69 -9.03
C LEU A 345 20.92 21.83 -8.38
N THR A 346 20.60 21.11 -7.31
CA THR A 346 21.57 20.21 -6.64
C THR A 346 22.04 19.08 -7.56
N MET A 347 21.18 18.56 -8.43
CA MET A 347 21.53 17.50 -9.40
C MET A 347 22.43 18.00 -10.54
N VAL A 348 22.43 19.31 -10.84
CA VAL A 348 23.29 19.91 -11.88
C VAL A 348 24.69 20.24 -11.34
N GLU A 349 24.81 20.48 -10.02
CA GLU A 349 26.08 20.81 -9.37
C GLU A 349 26.93 19.57 -9.00
N GLU A 350 26.36 18.36 -8.98
CA GLU A 350 27.10 17.11 -8.87
C GLU A 350 27.37 16.49 -10.26
N PRO A 351 28.52 16.76 -10.92
CA PRO A 351 28.89 15.98 -12.09
C PRO A 351 29.08 14.52 -11.67
N GLN A 352 28.46 13.60 -12.42
CA GLN A 352 28.74 12.17 -12.34
C GLN A 352 30.26 11.96 -12.45
N LEU A 353 30.91 11.70 -11.32
CA LEU A 353 32.24 11.13 -11.28
C LEU A 353 32.09 9.67 -11.70
N ASP A 354 32.04 9.44 -13.02
CA ASP A 354 32.25 8.13 -13.60
C ASP A 354 33.67 7.67 -13.23
N GLY A 355 33.74 6.69 -12.33
CA GLY A 355 34.95 5.97 -11.93
C GLY A 355 34.91 4.51 -12.35
#